data_AF-A0A166BHR9-F1
#
_entry.id   AF-A0A166BHR9-F1
#
_cell.length_a   1.000
_cell.length_b   1.000
_cell.length_c   1.000
_cell.angle_alpha   90.00
_cell.angle_beta   90.00
_cell.angle_gamma   90.00
#
_symmetry.space_group_name_H-M   'P 1'
#
loop_
_entity.id
_entity.type
_entity.pdbx_description
1 polymer ?
#
loop_
_entity_poly.entity_id
_entity_poly.type
_entity_poly.pdbx_seq_one_letter_code
_entity_poly.pdbx_strand_id
1 'polypeptide(L)'
;MDDDAKMHLIKKRIIKSYAWQRDIIKPLSKDYNCSSEELEEVLFNLLDMSSLEALHATYVTAQETCLAEKFNADLRLCWFVDTLELISKEDATNLKDKLVKEVMNGKKYDEVLEEGQIEVFQILKSLQ
;
A
#
# COMPACT_ATOMS: atom_id res chain seq x y z
N MET A 1 -33.61 -11.66 18.78
CA MET A 1 -32.51 -11.86 17.81
C MET A 1 -31.23 -11.89 18.62
N ASP A 2 -30.52 -13.01 18.57
CA ASP A 2 -29.30 -13.27 19.32
C ASP A 2 -28.20 -12.24 19.01
N ASP A 3 -27.42 -11.85 20.01
CA ASP A 3 -26.42 -10.78 19.87
C ASP A 3 -25.25 -11.22 18.98
N ASP A 4 -24.92 -12.51 18.98
CA ASP A 4 -23.93 -13.09 18.07
C ASP A 4 -24.40 -13.02 16.60
N ALA A 5 -25.68 -13.29 16.37
CA ALA A 5 -26.26 -13.17 15.03
C ALA A 5 -26.27 -11.72 14.52
N LYS A 6 -26.47 -10.74 15.41
CA LYS A 6 -26.34 -9.31 15.06
C LYS A 6 -24.91 -8.96 14.68
N MET A 7 -23.94 -9.36 15.50
CA MET A 7 -22.53 -9.09 15.26
C MET A 7 -22.08 -9.65 13.90
N HIS A 8 -22.45 -10.91 13.62
CA HIS A 8 -22.17 -11.56 12.35
C HIS A 8 -22.76 -10.81 11.14
N LEU A 9 -23.98 -10.28 11.25
CA LEU A 9 -24.61 -9.49 10.19
C LEU A 9 -23.89 -8.15 9.95
N ILE A 10 -23.49 -7.46 11.01
CA ILE A 10 -22.77 -6.17 10.90
C ILE A 10 -21.42 -6.40 10.23
N LYS A 11 -20.67 -7.41 10.70
CA LYS A 11 -19.38 -7.82 10.13
C LYS A 11 -19.45 -8.05 8.62
N LYS A 12 -20.47 -8.81 8.19
CA LYS A 12 -20.72 -9.09 6.77
C LYS A 12 -21.06 -7.83 5.98
N ARG A 13 -21.77 -6.87 6.57
CA ARG A 13 -22.07 -5.58 5.93
C ARG A 13 -20.82 -4.72 5.72
N ILE A 14 -19.88 -4.73 6.66
CA ILE A 14 -18.63 -3.95 6.53
C ILE A 14 -17.80 -4.48 5.37
N ILE A 15 -17.56 -5.79 5.32
CA ILE A 15 -16.76 -6.42 4.25
C ILE A 15 -17.40 -6.22 2.86
N LYS A 16 -18.74 -6.22 2.80
CA LYS A 16 -19.49 -5.93 1.57
C LYS A 16 -19.66 -4.44 1.28
N SER A 17 -19.15 -3.55 2.12
CA SER A 17 -19.26 -2.10 1.90
C SER A 17 -18.49 -1.68 0.65
N TYR A 18 -18.94 -0.61 0.00
CA TYR A 18 -18.32 -0.12 -1.23
C TYR A 18 -16.83 0.18 -1.06
N ALA A 19 -16.44 0.81 0.06
CA ALA A 19 -15.04 1.13 0.34
C ALA A 19 -14.17 -0.14 0.41
N TRP A 20 -14.60 -1.13 1.19
CA TRP A 20 -13.90 -2.42 1.29
C TRP A 20 -13.78 -3.14 -0.04
N GLN A 21 -14.86 -3.15 -0.81
CA GLN A 21 -14.89 -3.81 -2.12
C GLN A 21 -13.95 -3.13 -3.11
N ARG A 22 -13.97 -1.80 -3.17
CA ARG A 22 -13.14 -1.01 -4.08
C ARG A 22 -11.66 -1.05 -3.70
N ASP A 23 -11.37 -0.91 -2.41
CA ASP A 23 -10.02 -0.63 -1.92
C ASP A 23 -9.26 -1.92 -1.56
N ILE A 24 -9.94 -2.95 -1.06
CA ILE A 24 -9.26 -4.13 -0.50
C ILE A 24 -9.62 -5.39 -1.26
N ILE A 25 -10.91 -5.74 -1.30
CA ILE A 25 -11.35 -7.05 -1.79
C ILE A 25 -11.02 -7.21 -3.28
N LYS A 26 -11.45 -6.29 -4.15
CA LYS A 26 -11.24 -6.43 -5.60
C LYS A 26 -9.76 -6.34 -6.00
N PRO A 27 -8.96 -5.39 -5.48
CA PRO A 27 -7.53 -5.35 -5.81
C PRO A 27 -6.80 -6.61 -5.37
N LEU A 28 -6.95 -7.02 -4.10
CA LEU A 28 -6.22 -8.17 -3.57
C LEU A 28 -6.70 -9.50 -4.16
N SER A 29 -8.00 -9.65 -4.45
CA SER A 29 -8.48 -10.89 -5.09
C SER A 29 -7.87 -11.05 -6.48
N LYS A 30 -7.65 -9.94 -7.21
CA LYS A 30 -6.94 -9.97 -8.49
C LYS A 30 -5.47 -10.36 -8.28
N ASP A 31 -4.79 -9.77 -7.30
CA ASP A 31 -3.38 -10.05 -7.02
C ASP A 31 -3.14 -11.50 -6.59
N TYR A 32 -4.06 -12.07 -5.81
CA TYR A 32 -4.01 -13.46 -5.35
C TYR A 32 -4.63 -14.46 -6.33
N ASN A 33 -5.20 -13.97 -7.44
CA ASN A 33 -5.89 -14.78 -8.43
C ASN A 33 -6.99 -15.67 -7.80
N CYS A 34 -7.82 -15.07 -6.93
CA CYS A 34 -8.99 -15.69 -6.33
C CYS A 34 -10.27 -14.88 -6.60
N SER A 35 -11.42 -15.44 -6.27
CA SER A 35 -12.68 -14.71 -6.33
C SER A 35 -12.82 -13.73 -5.17
N SER A 36 -13.57 -12.64 -5.38
CA SER A 36 -13.89 -11.71 -4.30
C SER A 36 -14.65 -12.40 -3.17
N GLU A 37 -15.53 -13.35 -3.49
CA GLU A 37 -16.32 -14.11 -2.51
C GLU A 37 -15.44 -14.97 -1.59
N GLU A 38 -14.43 -15.66 -2.15
CA GLU A 38 -13.45 -16.41 -1.37
C GLU A 38 -12.66 -15.49 -0.44
N LEU A 39 -12.19 -14.34 -0.93
CA LEU A 39 -11.44 -13.39 -0.10
C LEU A 39 -12.33 -12.75 1.00
N GLU A 40 -13.59 -12.43 0.68
CA GLU A 40 -14.57 -11.96 1.66
C GLU A 40 -14.73 -12.96 2.81
N GLU A 41 -14.86 -14.25 2.50
CA GLU A 41 -15.02 -15.31 3.50
C GLU A 41 -13.76 -15.46 4.36
N VAL A 42 -12.58 -15.43 3.76
CA VAL A 42 -11.30 -15.47 4.49
C VAL A 42 -11.19 -14.32 5.47
N LEU A 43 -11.39 -13.08 5.02
CA LEU A 43 -11.30 -11.90 5.89
C LEU A 43 -12.41 -11.87 6.93
N PHE A 44 -13.62 -12.34 6.57
CA PHE A 44 -14.72 -12.52 7.51
C PHE A 44 -14.36 -13.49 8.62
N ASN A 45 -13.60 -14.55 8.36
CA ASN A 45 -13.23 -15.50 9.40
C ASN A 45 -12.05 -15.02 10.26
N LEU A 46 -11.13 -14.23 9.69
CA LEU A 46 -9.90 -13.82 10.36
C LEU A 46 -10.02 -12.52 11.18
N LEU A 47 -10.76 -11.53 10.69
CA LEU A 47 -10.78 -10.20 11.30
C LEU A 47 -11.86 -10.12 12.37
N ASP A 48 -11.60 -9.48 13.50
CA ASP A 48 -12.64 -9.19 14.49
C ASP A 48 -13.38 -7.88 14.15
N MET A 49 -14.40 -7.54 14.93
CA MET A 49 -15.20 -6.34 14.66
C MET A 49 -14.37 -5.06 14.78
N SER A 50 -13.45 -4.99 15.75
CA SER A 50 -12.61 -3.82 15.97
C SER A 50 -11.67 -3.54 14.79
N SER A 51 -11.08 -4.60 14.22
CA SER A 51 -10.22 -4.50 13.04
C SER A 51 -11.00 -4.00 11.82
N LEU A 52 -12.25 -4.42 11.65
CA LEU A 52 -13.06 -4.04 10.49
C LEU A 52 -13.47 -2.57 10.49
N GLU A 53 -13.76 -2.00 11.66
CA GLU A 53 -14.17 -0.60 11.81
C GLU A 53 -13.00 0.37 11.60
N ALA A 54 -11.79 -0.02 12.01
CA ALA A 54 -10.60 0.82 11.88
C ALA A 54 -10.03 0.87 10.44
N LEU A 55 -10.39 -0.10 9.59
CA LEU A 55 -9.56 -0.43 8.43
C LEU A 55 -9.50 0.65 7.35
N HIS A 56 -10.52 1.49 7.17
CA HIS A 56 -10.50 2.46 6.08
C HIS A 56 -9.40 3.52 6.25
N ALA A 57 -9.18 3.99 7.49
CA ALA A 57 -8.07 4.90 7.80
C ALA A 57 -6.72 4.18 7.69
N THR A 58 -6.65 2.92 8.14
CA THR A 58 -5.43 2.10 8.06
C THR A 58 -5.05 1.76 6.63
N TYR A 59 -6.02 1.62 5.72
CA TYR A 59 -5.77 1.22 4.33
C TYR A 59 -4.97 2.26 3.56
N VAL A 60 -5.33 3.54 3.66
CA VAL A 60 -4.61 4.61 2.94
C VAL A 60 -3.16 4.67 3.41
N THR A 61 -2.93 4.62 4.73
CA THR A 61 -1.58 4.58 5.30
C THR A 61 -0.81 3.31 4.90
N ALA A 62 -1.49 2.16 4.83
CA ALA A 62 -0.87 0.92 4.37
C ALA A 62 -0.49 1.01 2.89
N GLN A 63 -1.31 1.62 2.04
CA GLN A 63 -1.01 1.82 0.63
C GLN A 63 0.22 2.72 0.44
N GLU A 64 0.31 3.82 1.18
CA GLU A 64 1.50 4.68 1.18
C GLU A 64 2.76 3.90 1.60
N THR A 65 2.65 3.10 2.65
CA THR A 65 3.76 2.26 3.15
C THR A 65 4.21 1.25 2.10
N CYS A 66 3.27 0.50 1.51
CA CYS A 66 3.56 -0.47 0.46
C CYS A 66 4.23 0.18 -0.76
N LEU A 67 3.78 1.37 -1.17
CA LEU A 67 4.40 2.11 -2.27
C LEU A 67 5.81 2.57 -1.93
N ALA A 68 6.04 3.08 -0.73
CA ALA A 68 7.37 3.50 -0.28
C ALA A 68 8.35 2.32 -0.26
N GLU A 69 7.92 1.16 0.26
CA GLU A 69 8.73 -0.07 0.25
C GLU A 69 9.01 -0.56 -1.18
N LYS A 70 8.02 -0.50 -2.07
CA LYS A 70 8.19 -0.86 -3.47
C LYS A 70 9.20 0.04 -4.17
N PHE A 71 9.08 1.37 -4.02
CA PHE A 71 10.08 2.31 -4.54
C PHE A 71 11.46 2.07 -3.94
N ASN A 72 11.56 1.75 -2.65
CA ASN A 72 12.83 1.43 -2.01
C ASN A 72 13.53 0.25 -2.71
N ALA A 73 12.77 -0.79 -3.04
CA ALA A 73 13.27 -1.97 -3.74
C ALA A 73 13.62 -1.71 -5.21
N ASP A 74 12.71 -1.05 -5.94
CA ASP A 74 12.81 -0.84 -7.39
C ASP A 74 13.85 0.23 -7.77
N LEU A 75 14.04 1.25 -6.92
CA LEU A 75 15.11 2.24 -7.04
C LEU A 75 16.44 1.79 -6.45
N ARG A 76 16.50 0.55 -5.91
CA ARG A 76 17.72 -0.02 -5.31
C ARG A 76 18.29 0.83 -4.17
N LEU A 77 17.45 1.50 -3.40
CA LEU A 77 17.89 2.38 -2.32
C LEU A 77 18.60 1.63 -1.19
N CYS A 78 18.32 0.33 -0.99
CA CYS A 78 19.10 -0.50 -0.06
C CYS A 78 20.61 -0.53 -0.41
N TRP A 79 20.96 -0.40 -1.69
CA TRP A 79 22.36 -0.30 -2.12
C TRP A 79 22.91 1.09 -1.83
N PHE A 80 22.22 2.13 -2.30
CA PHE A 80 22.74 3.49 -2.26
C PHE A 80 22.66 4.16 -0.90
N VAL A 81 21.73 3.75 -0.04
CA VAL A 81 21.52 4.31 1.30
C VAL A 81 22.17 3.44 2.37
N ASP A 82 21.85 2.15 2.40
CA ASP A 82 22.26 1.29 3.53
C ASP A 82 23.60 0.58 3.32
N THR A 83 23.96 0.27 2.07
CA THR A 83 25.18 -0.53 1.78
C THR A 83 26.37 0.35 1.41
N LEU A 84 26.17 1.29 0.48
CA LEU A 84 27.21 2.16 -0.05
C LEU A 84 27.21 3.53 0.64
N GLU A 85 26.15 3.86 1.38
CA GLU A 85 25.99 5.12 2.13
C GLU A 85 26.25 6.38 1.28
N LEU A 86 25.88 6.33 -0.01
CA LEU A 86 26.06 7.42 -0.97
C LEU A 86 24.92 8.45 -0.91
N ILE A 87 23.70 7.98 -0.65
CA ILE A 87 22.51 8.82 -0.53
C ILE A 87 22.09 8.86 0.94
N SER A 88 21.83 10.04 1.48
CA SER A 88 21.40 10.18 2.87
C SER A 88 20.02 9.54 3.09
N LYS A 89 19.78 9.06 4.31
CA LYS A 89 18.46 8.51 4.69
C LYS A 89 17.34 9.56 4.55
N GLU A 90 17.66 10.82 4.76
CA GLU A 90 16.72 11.94 4.61
C GLU A 90 16.35 12.15 3.15
N ASP A 91 17.33 12.25 2.24
CA ASP A 91 17.07 12.42 0.80
C ASP A 91 16.30 11.23 0.23
N ALA A 92 16.65 10.01 0.64
CA ALA A 92 15.94 8.80 0.23
C ALA A 92 14.50 8.78 0.74
N THR A 93 14.24 9.29 1.94
CA THR A 93 12.88 9.40 2.50
C THR A 93 12.08 10.46 1.74
N ASN A 94 12.65 11.64 1.53
CA ASN A 94 12.02 12.73 0.78
C ASN A 94 11.68 12.31 -0.65
N LEU A 95 12.58 11.60 -1.32
CA LEU A 95 12.35 11.03 -2.65
C LEU A 95 11.17 10.06 -2.63
N LYS A 96 11.17 9.07 -1.73
CA LYS A 96 10.07 8.11 -1.62
C LYS A 96 8.74 8.80 -1.35
N ASP A 97 8.69 9.73 -0.40
CA ASP A 97 7.47 10.45 -0.03
C ASP A 97 6.90 11.25 -1.21
N LYS A 98 7.78 11.88 -2.00
CA LYS A 98 7.39 12.57 -3.24
C LYS A 98 6.76 11.59 -4.24
N LEU A 99 7.46 10.49 -4.55
CA LEU A 99 7.00 9.51 -5.54
C LEU A 99 5.69 8.82 -5.11
N VAL A 100 5.56 8.48 -3.83
CA VAL A 100 4.32 7.95 -3.24
C VAL A 100 3.17 8.93 -3.46
N LYS A 101 3.35 10.21 -3.15
CA LYS A 101 2.32 11.24 -3.37
C LYS A 101 1.89 11.35 -4.82
N GLU A 102 2.81 11.25 -5.77
CA GLU A 102 2.47 11.29 -7.20
C GLU A 102 1.58 10.12 -7.63
N VAL A 103 1.91 8.90 -7.19
CA VAL A 103 1.08 7.71 -7.46
C VAL A 103 -0.28 7.82 -6.78
N MET A 104 -0.31 8.26 -5.52
CA MET A 104 -1.57 8.46 -4.77
C MET A 104 -2.46 9.53 -5.41
N ASN A 105 -1.87 10.51 -6.11
CA ASN A 105 -2.59 11.51 -6.90
C ASN A 105 -3.04 11.01 -8.29
N GLY A 106 -2.83 9.72 -8.60
CA GLY A 106 -3.38 9.05 -9.78
C GLY A 106 -2.40 8.89 -10.95
N LYS A 107 -1.13 9.26 -10.79
CA LYS A 107 -0.10 8.99 -11.82
C LYS A 107 0.24 7.50 -11.84
N LYS A 108 0.55 6.96 -13.01
CA LYS A 108 0.88 5.52 -13.12
C LYS A 108 2.20 5.22 -12.44
N TYR A 109 2.26 4.10 -11.74
CA TYR A 109 3.45 3.65 -11.02
C TYR A 109 4.70 3.63 -11.91
N ASP A 110 4.61 3.04 -13.10
CA ASP A 110 5.76 2.87 -14.01
C ASP A 110 6.32 4.23 -14.48
N GLU A 111 5.44 5.19 -14.77
CA GLU A 111 5.83 6.55 -15.15
C GLU A 111 6.55 7.28 -14.00
N VAL A 112 6.04 7.14 -12.76
CA VAL A 112 6.67 7.71 -11.57
C VAL A 112 8.00 7.03 -11.25
N LEU A 113 8.10 5.71 -11.46
CA LEU A 113 9.34 4.96 -11.24
C LEU A 113 10.46 5.43 -12.17
N GLU A 114 10.16 5.65 -13.46
CA GLU A 114 11.14 6.18 -14.42
C GLU A 114 11.67 7.55 -13.99
N GLU A 115 10.81 8.44 -13.51
CA GLU A 115 11.22 9.75 -12.98
C GLU A 115 12.08 9.60 -11.72
N GLY A 116 11.71 8.70 -10.81
CA GLY A 116 12.50 8.39 -9.62
C GLY A 116 13.90 7.88 -9.96
N GLN A 117 14.04 7.04 -11.00
CA GLN A 117 15.33 6.54 -11.46
C GLN A 117 16.22 7.67 -12.00
N ILE A 118 15.64 8.59 -12.76
CA ILE A 118 16.34 9.78 -13.25
C ILE A 118 16.82 10.63 -12.06
N GLU A 119 15.97 10.86 -11.07
CA GLU A 119 16.28 11.66 -9.89
C GLU A 119 17.39 11.02 -9.04
N VAL A 120 17.33 9.71 -8.77
CA VAL A 120 18.42 8.97 -8.11
C VAL A 120 19.74 9.16 -8.85
N PHE A 121 19.74 9.03 -10.18
CA PHE A 121 20.96 9.21 -10.95
C PHE A 121 21.51 10.64 -10.90
N GLN A 122 20.63 11.65 -10.89
CA GLN A 122 21.07 13.05 -10.72
C GLN A 122 21.67 13.29 -9.34
N ILE A 123 21.08 12.73 -8.27
CA ILE A 123 21.64 12.79 -6.92
C ILE A 123 23.06 12.20 -6.93
N LEU A 124 23.23 10.99 -7.48
CA LEU A 124 24.53 10.34 -7.56
C LEU A 124 25.56 11.16 -8.36
N LYS A 125 25.16 11.80 -9.46
CA LYS A 125 26.05 12.68 -10.23
C LYS A 125 26.46 13.94 -9.47
N SER A 126 25.62 14.45 -8.58
CA SER A 126 25.92 15.64 -7.78
C SER A 126 26.93 15.41 -6.65
N LEU A 127 27.28 14.14 -6.38
CA LEU A 127 28.28 13.75 -5.39
C LEU A 127 29.72 13.80 -5.94
N GLN A 128 29.89 14.06 -7.24
CA GLN A 128 31.18 14.22 -7.91
C GLN A 128 31.71 15.64 -7.78
#